data_AF-A0A7C3YFM0-F1
#
_entry.id   AF-A0A7C3YFM0-F1
#
_cell.length_a   1.000
_cell.length_b   1.000
_cell.length_c   1.000
_cell.angle_alpha   90.00
_cell.angle_beta   90.00
_cell.angle_gamma   90.00
#
_symmetry.space_group_name_H-M   'P 1'
#
loop_
_entity.id
_entity.type
_entity.pdbx_description
1 polymer ?
#
loop_
_entity_poly.entity_id
_entity_poly.type
_entity_poly.pdbx_seq_one_letter_code
_entity_poly.pdbx_strand_id
1 'polypeptide(L)'
;MGTTYYVILAFLGAALVVLVALWIYAQRLKAQYEQAPPVVTGVRVRIDLKPGHAAPLREISREPILLKQGDEGVRVQIEHRPMLPLMAFLGQDVSAAFTEAAGLVSKEWGPRWVALISVDEDGATIAQRLG
;
A
#
# COMPACT_ATOMS: atom_id res chain seq x y z
N MET A 1 55.73 25.18 2.28
CA MET A 1 55.19 23.82 2.49
C MET A 1 53.88 23.80 3.27
N GLY A 2 53.71 24.57 4.36
CA GLY A 2 52.46 24.59 5.17
C GLY A 2 51.17 24.91 4.40
N THR A 3 51.19 25.91 3.52
CA THR A 3 49.98 26.34 2.78
C THR A 3 49.39 25.25 1.89
N THR A 4 50.25 24.44 1.25
CA THR A 4 49.82 23.31 0.40
C THR A 4 49.14 22.22 1.24
N TYR A 5 49.64 21.94 2.45
CA TYR A 5 49.01 20.98 3.36
C TYR A 5 47.63 21.42 3.82
N TYR A 6 47.43 22.71 4.12
CA TYR A 6 46.11 23.24 4.49
C TYR A 6 45.10 23.14 3.36
N VAL A 7 45.51 23.40 2.11
CA VAL A 7 44.64 23.25 0.94
C VAL A 7 44.25 21.78 0.72
N ILE A 8 45.20 20.86 0.87
CA ILE A 8 44.94 19.42 0.76
C ILE A 8 43.98 18.95 1.86
N LEU A 9 44.18 19.40 3.11
CA LEU A 9 43.29 19.06 4.22
C LEU A 9 41.87 19.59 4.02
N ALA A 10 41.74 20.83 3.54
CA ALA A 10 40.45 21.44 3.26
C ALA A 10 39.70 20.69 2.14
N PHE A 11 40.42 20.27 1.08
CA PHE A 11 39.85 19.48 0.00
C PHE A 11 39.39 18.10 0.47
N LEU A 12 40.22 17.40 1.27
CA LEU A 12 39.85 16.11 1.87
C LEU A 12 38.63 16.22 2.78
N GLY A 13 38.56 17.28 3.59
CA GLY A 13 37.40 17.55 4.43
C GLY A 13 36.13 17.76 3.60
N ALA A 14 36.20 18.60 2.57
CA ALA A 14 35.06 18.84 1.68
C ALA A 14 34.61 17.57 0.94
N ALA A 15 35.57 16.78 0.41
CA ALA A 15 35.28 15.52 -0.26
C ALA A 15 34.60 14.51 0.66
N LEU A 16 35.06 14.41 1.92
CA LEU A 16 34.44 13.54 2.91
C LEU A 16 33.00 13.97 3.23
N VAL A 17 32.76 15.27 3.39
CA VAL A 17 31.41 15.81 3.63
C VAL A 17 30.47 15.48 2.47
N VAL A 18 30.92 15.65 1.23
CA VAL A 18 30.15 15.31 0.03
C VAL A 18 29.85 13.80 -0.03
N LEU A 19 30.84 12.96 0.28
CA LEU A 19 30.66 11.50 0.32
C LEU A 19 29.61 11.09 1.35
N VAL A 20 29.67 11.66 2.55
CA VAL A 20 28.69 11.39 3.63
C VAL A 20 27.30 11.87 3.24
N ALA A 21 27.19 13.06 2.64
CA ALA A 21 25.92 13.59 2.17
C ALA A 21 25.28 12.68 1.09
N LEU A 22 26.09 12.22 0.12
CA LEU A 22 25.67 11.27 -0.91
C LEU A 22 25.28 9.92 -0.31
N TRP A 23 26.03 9.43 0.68
CA TRP A 23 25.72 8.18 1.38
C TRP A 23 24.38 8.26 2.11
N ILE A 24 24.14 9.33 2.87
CA ILE A 24 22.87 9.56 3.57
C ILE A 24 21.73 9.69 2.56
N TYR A 25 21.95 10.40 1.46
CA TYR A 25 20.94 10.54 0.40
C TYR A 25 20.63 9.19 -0.26
N ALA A 26 21.65 8.40 -0.58
CA ALA A 26 21.50 7.07 -1.14
C ALA A 26 20.83 6.11 -0.15
N GLN A 27 21.14 6.16 1.15
CA GLN A 27 20.45 5.39 2.17
C GLN A 27 18.98 5.81 2.33
N ARG A 28 18.67 7.10 2.24
CA ARG A 28 17.29 7.60 2.24
C ARG A 28 16.52 7.13 1.02
N LEU A 29 17.13 7.17 -0.16
CA LEU A 29 16.54 6.62 -1.38
C LEU A 29 16.34 5.11 -1.25
N LYS A 30 17.35 4.36 -0.79
CA LYS A 30 17.24 2.91 -0.58
C LYS A 30 16.13 2.58 0.43
N ALA A 31 16.02 3.33 1.52
CA ALA A 31 14.93 3.19 2.48
C ALA A 31 13.55 3.52 1.87
N GLN A 32 13.47 4.41 0.88
CA GLN A 32 12.23 4.70 0.14
C GLN A 32 11.85 3.61 -0.87
N TYR A 33 12.83 2.86 -1.41
CA TYR A 33 12.59 1.81 -2.41
C TYR A 33 12.54 0.38 -1.84
N GLU A 34 13.17 0.14 -0.69
CA GLU A 34 13.24 -1.16 -0.01
C GLU A 34 12.13 -1.31 1.06
N GLN A 35 11.38 -0.23 1.32
CA GLN A 35 10.04 -0.33 1.88
C GLN A 35 9.12 -0.84 0.77
N ALA A 36 8.40 -1.92 1.07
CA ALA A 36 7.34 -2.56 0.28
C ALA A 36 6.58 -1.60 -0.67
N PRO A 37 6.10 -2.09 -1.83
CA PRO A 37 5.53 -1.31 -2.93
C PRO A 37 4.71 -0.10 -2.47
N PRO A 38 4.83 1.03 -3.19
CA PRO A 38 4.67 2.37 -2.68
C PRO A 38 3.39 2.49 -1.85
N VAL A 39 3.57 2.80 -0.56
CA VAL A 39 2.47 3.28 0.27
C VAL A 39 2.06 4.63 -0.29
N VAL A 40 1.16 4.61 -1.26
CA VAL A 40 0.25 5.72 -1.56
C VAL A 40 -0.29 6.12 -0.19
N THR A 41 0.04 7.33 0.26
CA THR A 41 -0.36 7.87 1.57
C THR A 41 -1.87 8.15 1.58
N GLY A 42 -2.66 7.15 1.27
CA GLY A 42 -4.09 7.16 1.47
C GLY A 42 -4.40 6.75 2.89
N VAL A 43 -5.44 7.37 3.41
CA VAL A 43 -6.02 7.06 4.71
C VAL A 43 -6.16 5.54 4.83
N ARG A 44 -5.44 4.98 5.81
CA ARG A 44 -5.52 3.56 6.16
C ARG A 44 -6.51 3.42 7.30
N VAL A 45 -7.53 2.61 7.10
CA VAL A 45 -8.53 2.32 8.13
C VAL A 45 -8.53 0.82 8.37
N ARG A 46 -8.44 0.45 9.64
CA ARG A 46 -8.69 -0.93 10.05
C ARG A 46 -10.19 -1.17 9.94
N ILE A 47 -10.57 -2.14 9.13
CA ILE A 47 -11.96 -2.56 8.99
C ILE A 47 -12.11 -3.91 9.70
N ASP A 48 -13.02 -3.96 10.66
CA ASP A 48 -13.34 -5.20 11.35
C ASP A 48 -14.42 -5.94 10.55
N LEU A 49 -13.98 -6.91 9.75
CA LEU A 49 -14.87 -7.84 9.06
C LEU A 49 -15.51 -8.81 10.07
N LYS A 50 -16.68 -9.35 9.73
CA LYS A 50 -17.29 -10.40 10.55
C LYS A 50 -16.38 -11.62 10.66
N PRO A 51 -16.41 -12.32 11.81
CA PRO A 51 -15.71 -13.59 11.97
C PRO A 51 -16.19 -14.58 10.89
N GLY A 52 -15.26 -15.08 10.08
CA GLY A 52 -15.52 -15.96 8.94
C GLY A 52 -15.41 -15.31 7.56
N HIS A 53 -15.36 -13.99 7.44
CA HIS A 53 -15.23 -13.30 6.14
C HIS A 53 -13.78 -12.91 5.79
N ALA A 54 -12.88 -12.83 6.78
CA ALA A 54 -11.47 -12.53 6.54
C ALA A 54 -10.70 -13.70 5.89
N ALA A 55 -10.98 -14.94 6.31
CA ALA A 55 -10.29 -16.13 5.79
C ALA A 55 -10.52 -16.37 4.29
N PRO A 56 -11.76 -16.28 3.76
CA PRO A 56 -12.01 -16.46 2.32
C PRO A 56 -11.34 -15.38 1.45
N LEU A 57 -11.19 -14.15 1.95
CA LEU A 57 -10.48 -13.08 1.23
C LEU A 57 -8.98 -13.39 1.10
N ARG A 58 -8.38 -13.91 2.17
CA ARG A 58 -6.97 -14.31 2.20
C ARG A 58 -6.70 -15.55 1.36
N GLU A 59 -7.67 -16.47 1.29
CA GLU A 59 -7.59 -17.68 0.47
C GLU A 59 -7.64 -17.36 -1.03
N ILE A 60 -8.42 -16.35 -1.42
CA ILE A 60 -8.49 -15.89 -2.81
C ILE A 60 -7.20 -15.22 -3.28
N SER A 61 -6.52 -14.46 -2.42
CA SER A 61 -5.30 -13.75 -2.79
C SER A 61 -4.44 -13.43 -1.58
N ARG A 62 -3.15 -13.72 -1.71
CA ARG A 62 -2.11 -13.26 -0.76
C ARG A 62 -1.65 -11.83 -1.06
N GLU A 63 -2.00 -11.31 -2.24
CA GLU A 63 -1.76 -9.93 -2.64
C GLU A 63 -2.95 -9.02 -2.27
N PRO A 64 -2.72 -7.72 -2.03
CA PRO A 64 -3.80 -6.77 -1.74
C PRO A 64 -4.84 -6.74 -2.86
N ILE A 65 -6.10 -6.83 -2.50
CA ILE A 65 -7.22 -6.85 -3.45
C ILE A 65 -7.67 -5.41 -3.70
N LEU A 66 -7.73 -5.01 -4.97
CA LEU A 66 -8.16 -3.69 -5.36
C LEU A 66 -9.69 -3.65 -5.47
N LEU A 67 -10.33 -2.83 -4.66
CA LEU A 67 -11.74 -2.50 -4.75
C LEU A 67 -11.92 -1.07 -5.22
N LYS A 68 -12.95 -0.85 -6.04
CA LYS A 68 -13.33 0.48 -6.52
C LYS A 68 -14.84 0.60 -6.48
N GLN A 69 -15.35 1.62 -5.80
CA GLN A 69 -16.74 2.01 -5.87
C GLN A 69 -16.90 3.22 -6.78
N GLY A 70 -17.74 3.07 -7.81
CA GLY A 70 -18.16 4.15 -8.70
C GLY A 70 -19.66 4.07 -8.99
N ASP A 71 -20.12 4.82 -9.99
CA ASP A 71 -21.55 4.94 -10.31
C ASP A 71 -22.17 3.62 -10.80
N GLU A 72 -21.35 2.75 -11.38
CA GLU A 72 -21.73 1.42 -11.86
C GLU A 72 -21.67 0.34 -10.75
N GLY A 73 -21.39 0.74 -9.50
CA GLY A 73 -21.25 -0.15 -8.36
C GLY A 73 -19.81 -0.52 -8.02
N VAL A 74 -19.65 -1.61 -7.26
CA VAL A 74 -18.36 -2.07 -6.75
C VAL A 74 -17.69 -2.99 -7.76
N ARG A 75 -16.43 -2.69 -8.08
CA ARG A 75 -15.55 -3.50 -8.93
C ARG A 75 -14.38 -4.02 -8.11
N VAL A 76 -13.99 -5.25 -8.38
CA VAL A 76 -12.94 -5.99 -7.67
C VAL A 76 -11.88 -6.41 -8.68
N GLN A 77 -10.62 -6.19 -8.35
CA GLN A 77 -9.47 -6.73 -9.06
C GLN A 77 -8.59 -7.49 -8.09
N ILE A 78 -8.30 -8.73 -8.48
CA ILE A 78 -7.49 -9.67 -7.72
C ILE A 78 -6.24 -9.94 -8.54
N GLU A 79 -5.06 -9.67 -7.97
CA GLU A 79 -3.76 -9.88 -8.62
C GLU A 79 -3.70 -9.17 -10.00
N HIS A 80 -3.30 -9.91 -11.04
CA HIS A 80 -3.14 -9.45 -12.42
C HIS A 80 -4.39 -9.65 -13.28
N ARG A 81 -5.54 -10.02 -12.68
CA ARG A 81 -6.79 -10.22 -13.40
C ARG A 81 -7.48 -8.88 -13.70
N PRO A 82 -8.28 -8.80 -14.78
CA PRO A 82 -9.05 -7.60 -15.06
C PRO A 82 -10.00 -7.26 -13.91
N MET A 83 -10.29 -5.96 -13.73
CA MET A 83 -11.34 -5.52 -12.83
C MET A 83 -12.69 -6.10 -13.25
N LEU A 84 -13.28 -6.92 -12.39
CA LEU A 84 -14.58 -7.52 -12.59
C LEU A 84 -15.61 -6.84 -11.68
N PRO A 85 -16.87 -6.70 -12.11
CA PRO A 85 -17.93 -6.24 -11.23
C PRO A 85 -18.08 -7.24 -10.07
N LEU A 86 -18.43 -6.76 -8.87
CA LEU A 86 -18.71 -7.62 -7.72
C LEU A 86 -19.78 -8.68 -8.06
N MET A 87 -20.70 -8.35 -8.97
CA MET A 87 -21.71 -9.29 -9.48
C MET A 87 -21.12 -10.52 -10.17
N ALA A 88 -19.91 -10.46 -10.71
CA ALA A 88 -19.24 -11.61 -11.32
C ALA A 88 -18.79 -12.66 -10.29
N PHE A 89 -18.76 -12.30 -9.01
CA PHE A 89 -18.40 -13.18 -7.90
C PHE A 89 -19.62 -13.71 -7.13
N LEU A 90 -20.84 -13.35 -7.56
CA LEU A 90 -22.08 -13.83 -6.95
C LEU A 90 -22.13 -15.37 -7.00
N GLY A 91 -22.23 -15.99 -5.82
CA GLY A 91 -22.23 -17.45 -5.66
C GLY A 91 -20.93 -18.04 -5.11
N GLN A 92 -19.86 -17.24 -4.97
CA GLN A 92 -18.68 -17.61 -4.19
C GLN A 92 -18.82 -17.12 -2.75
N ASP A 93 -18.31 -17.89 -1.79
CA ASP A 93 -18.30 -17.55 -0.36
C ASP A 93 -17.63 -16.18 -0.09
N VAL A 94 -16.77 -15.74 -1.01
CA VAL A 94 -16.03 -14.47 -0.91
C VAL A 94 -16.86 -13.25 -1.33
N SER A 95 -17.98 -13.44 -2.05
CA SER A 95 -18.87 -12.33 -2.43
C SER A 95 -19.43 -11.61 -1.21
N ALA A 96 -19.78 -12.34 -0.15
CA ALA A 96 -20.27 -11.76 1.10
C ALA A 96 -19.19 -10.93 1.79
N ALA A 97 -17.95 -11.43 1.80
CA ALA A 97 -16.80 -10.75 2.36
C ALA A 97 -16.46 -9.45 1.60
N PHE A 98 -16.47 -9.48 0.26
CA PHE A 98 -16.26 -8.28 -0.55
C PHE A 98 -17.39 -7.26 -0.39
N THR A 99 -18.63 -7.72 -0.28
CA THR A 99 -19.78 -6.83 -0.06
C THR A 99 -19.68 -6.14 1.29
N GLU A 100 -19.30 -6.87 2.34
CA GLU A 100 -19.10 -6.31 3.67
C GLU A 100 -17.91 -5.34 3.70
N ALA A 101 -16.76 -5.72 3.15
CA ALA A 101 -15.59 -4.86 3.05
C ALA A 101 -15.94 -3.56 2.31
N ALA A 102 -16.60 -3.67 1.16
CA ALA A 102 -17.05 -2.52 0.40
C ALA A 102 -18.01 -1.65 1.22
N GLY A 103 -19.00 -2.23 1.89
CA GLY A 103 -19.95 -1.48 2.73
C GLY A 103 -19.29 -0.72 3.88
N LEU A 104 -18.30 -1.33 4.55
CA LEU A 104 -17.52 -0.67 5.61
C LEU A 104 -16.71 0.50 5.05
N VAL A 105 -16.07 0.30 3.90
CA VAL A 105 -15.30 1.35 3.23
C VAL A 105 -16.19 2.48 2.72
N SER A 106 -17.37 2.18 2.16
CA SER A 106 -18.35 3.18 1.74
C SER A 106 -18.87 4.01 2.91
N LYS A 107 -19.05 3.38 4.08
CA LYS A 107 -19.50 4.08 5.29
C LYS A 107 -18.46 5.10 5.76
N GLU A 108 -17.17 4.77 5.61
CA GLU A 108 -16.06 5.60 6.05
C GLU A 108 -15.72 6.72 5.05
N TRP A 109 -15.71 6.42 3.74
CA TRP A 109 -15.21 7.33 2.70
C TRP A 109 -16.26 7.85 1.73
N GLY A 110 -17.52 7.45 1.88
CA GLY A 110 -18.65 7.89 1.06
C GLY A 110 -18.85 7.05 -0.21
N PRO A 111 -19.57 7.58 -1.22
CA PRO A 111 -20.08 6.79 -2.34
C PRO A 111 -19.06 6.51 -3.46
N ARG A 112 -17.88 7.16 -3.44
CA ARG A 112 -16.85 7.01 -4.47
C ARG A 112 -15.48 6.89 -3.83
N TRP A 113 -14.79 5.80 -4.12
CA TRP A 113 -13.45 5.54 -3.60
C TRP A 113 -12.76 4.45 -4.40
N VAL A 114 -11.43 4.43 -4.29
CA VAL A 114 -10.58 3.32 -4.69
C VAL A 114 -9.81 2.88 -3.44
N ALA A 115 -9.83 1.58 -3.14
CA ALA A 115 -9.23 1.02 -1.93
C ALA A 115 -8.47 -0.27 -2.23
N LEU A 116 -7.33 -0.45 -1.57
CA LEU A 116 -6.68 -1.74 -1.43
C LEU A 116 -7.14 -2.37 -0.12
N ILE A 117 -7.60 -3.61 -0.19
CA ILE A 117 -7.91 -4.42 0.98
C ILE A 117 -6.83 -5.49 1.14
N SER A 118 -6.20 -5.50 2.30
CA SER A 118 -5.23 -6.53 2.69
C SER A 118 -5.69 -7.20 3.99
N VAL A 119 -5.60 -8.52 4.04
CA VAL A 119 -5.88 -9.31 5.25
C VAL A 119 -4.54 -9.82 5.79
N ASP A 120 -4.22 -9.42 7.01
CA ASP A 120 -2.99 -9.82 7.70
C ASP A 120 -3.08 -11.26 8.25
N GLU A 121 -1.95 -11.80 8.71
CA GLU A 121 -1.87 -13.16 9.22
C GLU A 121 -2.78 -13.41 10.43
N ASP A 122 -2.95 -12.37 11.25
CA ASP A 122 -3.79 -12.34 12.44
C ASP A 122 -5.29 -12.14 12.11
N GLY A 123 -5.67 -12.10 10.83
CA GLY A 123 -7.03 -11.84 10.37
C GLY A 123 -7.43 -10.36 10.43
N ALA A 124 -6.50 -9.46 10.81
CA ALA A 124 -6.73 -8.03 10.77
C ALA A 124 -6.87 -7.56 9.32
N THR A 125 -7.96 -6.88 8.99
CA THR A 125 -8.20 -6.38 7.64
C THR A 125 -7.95 -4.88 7.58
N ILE A 126 -7.12 -4.47 6.64
CA ILE A 126 -6.73 -3.07 6.43
C ILE A 126 -7.29 -2.63 5.07
N ALA A 127 -8.01 -1.52 5.08
CA ALA A 127 -8.40 -0.79 3.88
C ALA A 127 -7.48 0.42 3.71
N GLN A 128 -6.86 0.55 2.54
CA GLN A 128 -6.03 1.69 2.18
C GLN A 128 -6.64 2.42 0.98
N ARG A 129 -7.02 3.67 1.15
CA ARG A 129 -7.55 4.49 0.05
C ARG A 129 -6.46 4.79 -0.99
N LEU A 130 -6.82 4.91 -2.26
CA LEU A 130 -5.89 5.25 -3.36
C LEU A 130 -6.20 6.58 -4.07
N GLY A 131 -7.21 7.31 -3.59
CA GLY A 131 -7.68 8.58 -4.18
C GLY A 131 -9.18 8.71 -4.01
#